data_AF-A0A3S0B630-F1
#
_entry.id   AF-A0A3S0B630-F1
#
_cell.length_a   1.000
_cell.length_b   1.000
_cell.length_c   1.000
_cell.angle_alpha   90.00
_cell.angle_beta   90.00
_cell.angle_gamma   90.00
#
_symmetry.space_group_name_H-M   'P 1'
#
loop_
_entity.id
_entity.type
_entity.pdbx_description
1 polymer ?
#
loop_
_entity_poly.entity_id
_entity_poly.type
_entity_poly.pdbx_seq_one_letter_code
_entity_poly.pdbx_strand_id
1 'polypeptide(L)'
;MPHESATGDDDPAAGDDGFTGFAVAAWPRLVRTAQLLTGDFHEAEDLVQTTLAKVYGRWRRVPRDEVDLYVRRALINNNLSRIRRKRVAHLLTPVLPDSLRHTSGGHAETVEQRTALFAALADLTPRQRA
;
A
#
# COMPACT_ATOMS: atom_id res chain seq x y z
N MET A 1 -29.55 45.87 9.87
CA MET A 1 -29.02 44.58 10.34
C MET A 1 -28.78 43.70 9.13
N PRO A 2 -27.60 43.75 8.49
CA PRO A 2 -27.26 42.83 7.41
C PRO A 2 -26.75 41.51 8.02
N HIS A 3 -27.38 40.40 7.65
CA HIS A 3 -26.88 39.06 7.90
C HIS A 3 -25.80 38.76 6.87
N GLU A 4 -24.54 38.93 7.26
CA GLU A 4 -23.38 38.47 6.50
C GLU A 4 -23.32 36.94 6.61
N SER A 5 -23.78 36.27 5.55
CA SER A 5 -23.66 34.83 5.39
C SER A 5 -22.18 34.47 5.27
N ALA A 6 -21.63 33.86 6.31
CA ALA A 6 -20.36 33.14 6.23
C ALA A 6 -20.53 31.91 5.32
N THR A 7 -20.34 32.10 4.02
CA THR A 7 -20.03 31.00 3.10
C THR A 7 -18.57 30.66 3.33
N GLY A 8 -18.31 29.78 4.30
CA GLY A 8 -16.97 29.27 4.59
C GLY A 8 -16.45 28.47 3.39
N ASP A 9 -15.57 29.12 2.63
CA ASP A 9 -14.30 28.62 2.11
C ASP A 9 -14.17 27.08 2.02
N ASP A 10 -14.91 26.46 1.10
CA ASP A 10 -14.74 25.06 0.71
C ASP A 10 -14.12 25.04 -0.69
N ASP A 11 -13.04 25.80 -0.92
CA ASP A 11 -12.36 25.85 -2.21
C ASP A 11 -11.71 24.47 -2.49
N PRO A 12 -12.21 23.68 -3.45
CA PRO A 12 -11.67 22.36 -3.76
C PRO A 12 -10.17 22.43 -4.10
N ALA A 13 -9.70 23.53 -4.69
CA ALA A 13 -8.33 23.69 -5.18
C ALA A 13 -7.30 23.69 -4.04
N ALA A 14 -7.57 24.38 -2.92
CA ALA A 14 -6.64 24.45 -1.78
C ALA A 14 -6.38 23.07 -1.12
N GLY A 15 -7.37 22.16 -1.18
CA GLY A 15 -7.21 20.79 -0.70
C GLY A 15 -6.45 19.89 -1.69
N ASP A 16 -6.62 20.15 -2.99
CA ASP A 16 -6.08 19.37 -4.09
C ASP A 16 -4.57 19.60 -4.29
N ASP A 17 -4.13 20.86 -4.21
CA ASP A 17 -2.71 21.23 -4.33
C ASP A 17 -1.85 20.62 -3.21
N GLY A 18 -2.35 20.68 -1.97
CA GLY A 18 -1.67 20.09 -0.82
C GLY A 18 -1.58 18.56 -0.89
N PHE A 19 -2.63 17.91 -1.39
CA PHE A 19 -2.62 16.46 -1.59
C PHE A 19 -1.66 16.04 -2.69
N THR A 20 -1.69 16.74 -3.82
CA THR A 20 -0.83 16.44 -4.98
C THR A 20 0.64 16.55 -4.59
N GLY A 21 1.04 17.63 -3.90
CA GLY A 21 2.41 17.79 -3.41
C GLY A 21 2.82 16.66 -2.46
N PHE A 22 1.93 16.28 -1.54
CA PHE A 22 2.17 15.13 -0.66
C PHE A 22 2.30 13.83 -1.46
N ALA A 23 1.39 13.53 -2.38
CA ALA A 23 1.34 12.29 -3.14
C ALA A 23 2.61 12.09 -3.99
N VAL A 24 3.09 13.15 -4.64
CA VAL A 24 4.33 13.14 -5.42
C VAL A 24 5.54 12.86 -4.54
N ALA A 25 5.68 13.58 -3.42
CA ALA A 25 6.77 13.35 -2.47
C ALA A 25 6.68 11.95 -1.83
N ALA A 26 5.47 11.46 -1.64
CA ALA A 26 5.16 10.20 -1.00
C ALA A 26 5.43 8.97 -1.86
N TRP A 27 5.27 9.11 -3.18
CA TRP A 27 5.22 8.01 -4.12
C TRP A 27 6.39 7.04 -4.01
N PRO A 28 7.67 7.48 -4.08
CA PRO A 28 8.80 6.54 -4.13
C PRO A 28 8.91 5.67 -2.87
N ARG A 29 8.66 6.26 -1.68
CA ARG A 29 8.70 5.49 -0.42
C ARG A 29 7.53 4.53 -0.26
N LEU A 30 6.35 4.86 -0.80
CA LEU A 30 5.18 3.96 -0.74
C LEU A 30 5.36 2.81 -1.71
N VAL A 31 5.84 3.05 -2.93
CA VAL A 31 6.07 2.00 -3.93
C VAL A 31 7.12 1.01 -3.43
N ARG A 32 8.23 1.48 -2.85
CA ARG A 32 9.23 0.59 -2.23
C ARG A 32 8.62 -0.26 -1.11
N THR A 33 7.79 0.33 -0.26
CA THR A 33 7.11 -0.40 0.81
C THR A 33 6.11 -1.42 0.24
N ALA A 34 5.34 -1.02 -0.76
CA ALA A 34 4.37 -1.88 -1.43
C ALA A 34 5.05 -3.04 -2.14
N GLN A 35 6.19 -2.83 -2.82
CA GLN A 35 6.99 -3.90 -3.42
C GLN A 35 7.42 -4.94 -2.39
N LEU A 36 7.82 -4.51 -1.19
CA LEU A 36 8.16 -5.45 -0.13
C LEU A 36 6.95 -6.27 0.34
N LEU A 37 5.74 -5.73 0.24
CA LEU A 37 4.48 -6.37 0.62
C LEU A 37 3.90 -7.27 -0.47
N THR A 38 4.08 -6.92 -1.74
CA THR A 38 3.48 -7.62 -2.89
C THR A 38 4.45 -8.61 -3.55
N GLY A 39 5.75 -8.32 -3.55
CA GLY A 39 6.76 -9.06 -4.30
C GLY A 39 6.80 -8.75 -5.81
N ASP A 40 5.91 -7.88 -6.28
CA ASP A 40 5.77 -7.49 -7.69
C ASP A 40 5.62 -5.96 -7.83
N PHE A 41 6.28 -5.38 -8.82
CA PHE A 41 6.32 -3.93 -9.03
C PHE A 41 4.97 -3.36 -9.49
N HIS A 42 4.31 -3.99 -10.45
CA HIS A 42 3.02 -3.50 -10.94
C HIS A 42 1.94 -3.63 -9.88
N GLU A 43 1.91 -4.75 -9.14
CA GLU A 43 1.01 -4.92 -7.99
C GLU A 43 1.28 -3.88 -6.89
N ALA A 44 2.53 -3.44 -6.74
CA ALA A 44 2.91 -2.41 -5.77
C ALA A 44 2.41 -1.02 -6.18
N GLU A 45 2.57 -0.65 -7.45
CA GLU A 45 2.05 0.62 -7.98
C GLU A 45 0.53 0.68 -7.85
N ASP A 46 -0.18 -0.37 -8.24
CA ASP A 46 -1.64 -0.45 -8.10
C ASP A 46 -2.10 -0.31 -6.64
N LEU A 47 -1.37 -0.94 -5.71
CA LEU A 47 -1.65 -0.85 -4.28
C LEU A 47 -1.45 0.59 -3.77
N VAL A 48 -0.42 1.29 -4.23
CA VAL A 48 -0.13 2.68 -3.86
C VAL A 48 -1.20 3.61 -4.44
N GLN A 49 -1.53 3.46 -5.72
CA GLN A 49 -2.59 4.24 -6.39
C GLN A 49 -3.92 4.07 -5.66
N THR A 50 -4.33 2.83 -5.39
CA THR A 50 -5.56 2.52 -4.65
C THR A 50 -5.55 3.16 -3.25
N THR A 51 -4.38 3.18 -2.60
CA THR A 51 -4.24 3.77 -1.27
C THR A 51 -4.38 5.28 -1.30
N LEU A 52 -3.65 5.95 -2.20
CA LEU A 52 -3.71 7.40 -2.35
C LEU A 52 -5.11 7.87 -2.77
N ALA A 53 -5.77 7.15 -3.69
CA ALA A 53 -7.15 7.45 -4.08
C ALA A 53 -8.13 7.38 -2.88
N LYS A 54 -7.97 6.41 -1.98
CA LYS A 54 -8.79 6.32 -0.76
C LYS A 54 -8.46 7.40 0.26
N VAL A 55 -7.18 7.75 0.39
CA VAL A 55 -6.72 8.80 1.31
C VAL A 55 -7.23 10.16 0.86
N TYR A 56 -7.26 10.43 -0.44
CA TYR A 56 -7.76 11.68 -1.01
C TYR A 56 -9.15 12.05 -0.45
N GLY A 57 -10.08 11.10 -0.41
CA GLY A 57 -11.43 11.33 0.15
C GLY A 57 -11.48 11.68 1.64
N ARG A 58 -10.40 11.43 2.39
CA ARG A 58 -10.27 11.82 3.81
C ARG A 58 -9.23 12.91 4.05
N TRP A 59 -8.56 13.40 3.02
CA TRP A 59 -7.38 14.27 3.12
C TRP A 59 -7.59 15.50 4.00
N ARG A 60 -8.73 16.20 3.85
CA ARG A 60 -9.07 17.39 4.65
C ARG A 60 -9.30 17.10 6.14
N ARG A 61 -9.60 15.85 6.50
CA ARG A 61 -9.93 15.42 7.86
C ARG A 61 -8.74 14.82 8.62
N VAL A 62 -7.64 14.54 7.93
CA VAL A 62 -6.44 13.95 8.54
C VAL A 62 -5.50 15.09 8.95
N PRO A 63 -5.13 15.21 10.23
CA PRO A 63 -4.14 16.17 10.70
C PRO A 63 -2.81 16.02 9.95
N ARG A 64 -2.16 17.15 9.61
CA ARG A 64 -0.97 17.17 8.74
C ARG A 64 0.21 16.41 9.35
N ASP A 65 0.35 16.44 10.66
CA ASP A 65 1.33 15.70 11.46
C ASP A 65 1.07 14.18 11.48
N GLU A 66 -0.17 13.74 11.24
CA GLU A 66 -0.54 12.32 11.23
C GLU A 66 -0.65 11.70 9.84
N VAL A 67 -0.67 12.52 8.78
CA VAL A 67 -0.89 12.08 7.39
C VAL A 67 0.01 10.91 6.98
N ASP A 68 1.30 10.95 7.31
CA ASP A 68 2.25 9.89 6.94
C ASP A 68 1.92 8.55 7.63
N LEU A 69 1.49 8.60 8.89
CA LEU A 69 1.08 7.40 9.62
C LEU A 69 -0.23 6.86 9.06
N TYR A 70 -1.19 7.74 8.78
CA TYR A 70 -2.48 7.40 8.21
C TYR A 70 -2.33 6.67 6.87
N VAL A 71 -1.50 7.21 5.96
CA VAL A 71 -1.26 6.64 4.63
C VAL A 71 -0.56 5.28 4.71
N ARG A 72 0.44 5.12 5.59
CA ARG A 72 1.11 3.83 5.81
C ARG A 72 0.13 2.78 6.34
N ARG A 73 -0.72 3.15 7.30
CA ARG A 73 -1.76 2.26 7.81
C ARG A 73 -2.77 1.88 6.74
N ALA A 74 -3.19 2.83 5.90
CA ALA A 74 -4.08 2.58 4.77
C ALA A 74 -3.46 1.62 3.74
N LEU A 75 -2.16 1.77 3.44
CA LEU A 75 -1.42 0.89 2.52
C LEU A 75 -1.45 -0.57 3.00
N ILE A 76 -1.12 -0.79 4.27
CA ILE A 76 -1.11 -2.12 4.90
C ILE A 76 -2.52 -2.73 4.88
N ASN A 77 -3.53 -1.96 5.28
CA ASN A 77 -4.92 -2.43 5.31
C ASN A 77 -5.44 -2.80 3.90
N ASN A 78 -5.04 -2.04 2.88
CA ASN A 78 -5.38 -2.33 1.49
C ASN A 78 -4.71 -3.63 1.02
N ASN A 79 -3.45 -3.87 1.39
CA ASN A 79 -2.75 -5.13 1.09
C ASN A 79 -3.42 -6.32 1.78
N LEU A 80 -3.75 -6.21 3.08
CA LEU A 80 -4.45 -7.27 3.81
C LEU A 80 -5.82 -7.60 3.17
N SER A 81 -6.57 -6.57 2.79
CA SER A 81 -7.85 -6.72 2.09
C SER A 81 -7.68 -7.42 0.75
N ARG A 82 -6.60 -7.10 0.02
CA ARG A 82 -6.25 -7.71 -1.26
C ARG A 82 -5.91 -9.20 -1.11
N ILE A 83 -5.08 -9.55 -0.13
CA ILE A 83 -4.73 -10.94 0.18
C ILE A 83 -5.99 -11.73 0.54
N ARG A 84 -6.87 -11.17 1.37
CA ARG A 84 -8.14 -11.82 1.73
C ARG A 84 -9.03 -12.09 0.50
N ARG A 85 -9.14 -11.13 -0.42
CA ARG A 85 -9.91 -11.31 -1.67
C ARG A 85 -9.31 -12.39 -2.56
N LYS A 86 -7.98 -12.40 -2.76
CA LYS A 86 -7.30 -13.46 -3.53
C LYS A 86 -7.56 -14.85 -2.94
N ARG A 87 -7.47 -14.98 -1.60
CA ARG A 87 -7.78 -16.24 -0.90
C ARG A 87 -9.22 -16.68 -1.13
N VAL A 88 -10.20 -15.79 -1.00
CA VAL A 88 -11.62 -16.10 -1.23
C VAL A 88 -11.86 -16.51 -2.68
N ALA A 89 -11.28 -15.79 -3.66
CA ALA A 89 -11.40 -16.15 -5.07
C ALA A 89 -10.85 -17.55 -5.38
N HIS A 90 -9.70 -17.91 -4.79
CA HIS A 90 -9.14 -19.26 -4.94
C HIS A 90 -10.06 -20.35 -4.37
N LEU A 91 -10.75 -20.08 -3.25
CA LEU A 91 -11.66 -21.05 -2.62
C LEU A 91 -12.99 -21.22 -3.36
N LEU A 92 -13.41 -20.22 -4.15
CA LEU A 92 -14.70 -20.21 -4.86
C LEU A 92 -14.60 -20.66 -6.32
N THR A 93 -13.40 -21.04 -6.79
CA THR A 93 -13.21 -21.52 -8.17
C THR A 93 -13.24 -23.06 -8.19
N PRO A 94 -14.23 -23.72 -8.84
CA PRO A 94 -14.33 -25.18 -8.89
C PRO A 94 -13.40 -25.83 -9.92
N VAL A 95 -12.61 -25.02 -10.65
CA VAL A 95 -11.56 -25.46 -11.57
C VAL A 95 -10.23 -25.04 -10.98
N LEU A 96 -9.39 -26.02 -10.64
CA LEU A 96 -7.99 -25.78 -10.31
C LEU A 96 -7.30 -25.23 -11.58
N PRO A 97 -6.73 -24.01 -11.58
CA PRO A 97 -6.07 -23.50 -12.77
C PRO A 97 -4.84 -24.36 -13.11
N ASP A 98 -4.76 -24.85 -14.35
CA ASP A 98 -3.61 -25.60 -14.89
C ASP A 98 -2.29 -24.79 -14.93
N SER A 99 -2.29 -23.53 -14.47
CA SER A 99 -1.14 -22.64 -14.50
C SER A 99 -0.27 -22.64 -13.24
N LEU A 100 -0.47 -23.56 -12.28
CA LEU A 100 0.41 -23.70 -11.11
C LEU A 100 1.80 -24.29 -11.43
N ARG A 101 2.23 -24.33 -12.70
CA ARG A 101 3.57 -24.82 -13.05
C ARG A 101 4.70 -23.80 -12.89
N HIS A 102 4.42 -22.52 -12.59
CA HIS A 102 5.49 -21.51 -12.49
C HIS A 102 5.32 -20.51 -11.31
N THR A 103 4.88 -20.98 -10.13
CA THR A 103 5.28 -20.39 -8.84
C THR A 103 4.99 -21.43 -7.74
N SER A 104 5.82 -22.46 -7.65
CA SER A 104 5.82 -23.38 -6.52
C SER A 104 6.21 -22.59 -5.27
N GLY A 105 5.24 -22.37 -4.37
CA GLY A 105 5.39 -21.44 -3.26
C GLY A 105 4.07 -20.83 -2.83
N GLY A 106 3.18 -21.56 -2.14
CA GLY A 106 2.00 -20.92 -1.53
C GLY A 106 2.43 -19.74 -0.65
N HIS A 107 1.57 -18.75 -0.38
CA HIS A 107 1.97 -17.54 0.38
C HIS A 107 2.62 -17.84 1.74
N ALA A 108 2.25 -18.97 2.37
CA ALA A 108 2.90 -19.48 3.57
C ALA A 108 4.36 -19.93 3.29
N GLU A 109 4.58 -20.66 2.20
CA GLU A 109 5.88 -21.10 1.71
C GLU A 109 6.74 -19.91 1.26
N THR A 110 6.17 -18.88 0.63
CA THR A 110 6.90 -17.64 0.31
C THR A 110 7.33 -16.90 1.58
N VAL A 111 6.48 -16.85 2.61
CA VAL A 111 6.81 -16.24 3.91
C VAL A 111 7.87 -17.06 4.63
N GLU A 112 7.79 -18.39 4.57
CA GLU A 112 8.75 -19.32 5.15
C GLU A 112 10.12 -19.23 4.47
N GLN A 113 10.16 -19.27 3.13
CA GLN A 113 11.37 -19.07 2.33
C GLN A 113 12.00 -17.70 2.60
N ARG A 114 11.19 -16.63 2.69
CA ARG A 114 11.68 -15.29 3.01
C ARG A 114 12.25 -15.22 4.42
N THR A 115 11.61 -15.86 5.40
CA THR A 115 12.10 -15.93 6.79
C THR A 115 13.42 -16.69 6.86
N ALA A 116 13.52 -17.83 6.18
CA ALA A 116 14.73 -18.62 6.09
C ALA A 116 15.89 -17.85 5.41
N LEU A 117 15.59 -17.11 4.33
CA LEU A 117 16.57 -16.27 3.66
C LEU A 117 17.10 -15.15 4.57
N PHE A 118 16.21 -14.45 5.29
CA PHE A 118 16.64 -13.40 6.23
C PHE A 118 17.44 -13.95 7.41
N ALA A 119 17.10 -15.14 7.91
CA ALA A 119 17.90 -15.81 8.93
C ALA A 119 19.32 -16.14 8.40
N ALA A 120 19.43 -16.69 7.20
CA ALA A 120 20.73 -16.99 6.59
C ALA A 120 21.56 -15.73 6.30
N LEU A 121 20.93 -14.61 5.91
CA LEU A 121 21.61 -13.33 5.72
C LEU A 121 22.06 -12.68 7.04
N ALA A 122 21.40 -12.97 8.17
CA ALA A 122 21.77 -12.47 9.48
C ALA A 122 23.09 -13.05 9.98
N ASP A 123 23.42 -14.28 9.56
CA ASP A 123 24.67 -14.96 9.90
C ASP A 123 25.88 -14.47 9.07
N LEU A 124 25.65 -13.63 8.06
CA LEU A 124 26.72 -13.07 7.25
C LEU A 124 27.40 -11.88 7.95
N THR A 125 28.74 -11.89 7.91
CA THR A 125 29.55 -10.77 8.38
C THR A 125 29.30 -9.51 7.54
N PRO A 126 29.52 -8.29 8.06
CA PRO A 126 29.26 -7.05 7.31
C PRO A 126 29.95 -6.97 5.93
N ARG A 127 31.10 -7.63 5.78
CA ARG A 127 31.86 -7.68 4.51
C ARG A 127 31.23 -8.57 3.44
N GLN A 128 30.31 -9.46 3.82
CA GLN A 128 29.58 -10.37 2.92
C GLN A 128 28.17 -9.85 2.57
N ARG A 129 27.74 -8.74 3.19
CA ARG A 129 26.43 -8.09 2.98
C ARG A 129 26.46 -6.83 2.10
N ALA A 130 27.63 -6.45 1.59
CA ALA A 130 27.83 -5.27 0.74
C ALA A 130 27.98 -5.65 -0.74
#